data_AF-A0A1I2F3F5-F1
#
_entry.id   AF-A0A1I2F3F5-F1
#
_cell.length_a   1.000
_cell.length_b   1.000
_cell.length_c   1.000
_cell.angle_alpha   90.00
_cell.angle_beta   90.00
_cell.angle_gamma   90.00
#
_symmetry.space_group_name_H-M   'P 1'
#
loop_
_entity.id
_entity.type
_entity.pdbx_description
1 polymer ?
#
loop_
_entity_poly.entity_id
_entity_poly.type
_entity_poly.pdbx_seq_one_letter_code
_entity_poly.pdbx_strand_id
1 'polypeptide(L)'
;MPLCPVRGYRRAMTVDPRAALDRLIAALDAHLDAVAARRGEDDPAVDQAYDVLADAFEVYDEALAVTYAEATPFYLGEDDEDDDYDDEDEDERDDDESDRADESDDDLDGLSDQDLETLVDPEKG
;
A
#
# COMPACT_ATOMS: atom_id res chain seq x y z
N MET A 1 4.02 -55.20 -23.75
CA MET A 1 3.96 -54.27 -22.60
C MET A 1 4.88 -53.08 -22.90
N PRO A 2 4.43 -52.06 -23.65
CA PRO A 2 5.21 -50.83 -23.76
C PRO A 2 5.04 -50.00 -22.50
N LEU A 3 6.18 -49.63 -21.92
CA LEU A 3 6.35 -48.90 -20.67
C LEU A 3 5.88 -47.46 -20.82
N CYS A 4 5.05 -46.99 -19.88
CA CYS A 4 4.70 -45.57 -19.74
C CYS A 4 5.95 -44.75 -19.40
N PRO A 5 6.22 -43.63 -20.09
CA PRO A 5 7.01 -42.56 -19.50
C PRO A 5 6.07 -41.68 -18.66
N VAL A 6 6.12 -41.87 -17.35
CA VAL A 6 5.70 -40.85 -16.39
C VAL A 6 6.81 -39.80 -16.24
N ARG A 7 6.38 -38.55 -15.98
CA ARG A 7 7.15 -37.34 -15.65
C ARG A 7 7.70 -36.51 -16.82
N GLY A 8 6.82 -35.69 -17.38
CA GLY A 8 7.14 -34.27 -17.54
C GLY A 8 6.79 -33.56 -16.24
N TYR A 9 7.80 -33.01 -15.58
CA TYR A 9 7.68 -32.23 -14.36
C TYR A 9 6.67 -31.11 -14.58
N ARG A 10 5.80 -30.92 -13.59
CA ARG A 10 4.93 -29.76 -13.38
C ARG A 10 5.75 -28.52 -13.76
N ARG A 11 5.59 -28.06 -15.01
CA ARG A 11 6.17 -26.81 -15.46
C ARG A 11 5.48 -25.82 -14.52
N ALA A 12 6.23 -25.13 -13.67
CA ALA A 12 6.00 -23.71 -13.55
C ALA A 12 6.03 -23.22 -15.01
N MET A 13 4.86 -23.31 -15.67
CA MET A 13 4.68 -23.00 -17.08
C MET A 13 4.97 -21.51 -17.10
N THR A 14 6.22 -21.12 -17.38
CA THR A 14 6.58 -19.73 -17.71
C THR A 14 5.45 -19.19 -18.57
N VAL A 15 4.55 -18.42 -17.96
CA VAL A 15 3.27 -18.09 -18.59
C VAL A 15 3.64 -17.12 -19.69
N ASP A 16 3.17 -17.38 -20.91
CA ASP A 16 3.39 -16.44 -22.00
C ASP A 16 2.77 -15.09 -21.59
N PRO A 17 3.52 -13.97 -21.60
CA PRO A 17 3.01 -12.70 -21.12
C PRO A 17 1.75 -12.23 -21.84
N ARG A 18 1.56 -12.56 -23.13
CA ARG A 18 0.30 -12.25 -23.82
C ARG A 18 -0.84 -13.11 -23.31
N ALA A 19 -0.61 -14.40 -23.12
CA ALA A 19 -1.64 -15.28 -22.56
C ALA A 19 -1.99 -14.93 -21.09
N ALA A 20 -1.03 -14.42 -20.30
CA ALA A 20 -1.31 -13.88 -18.98
C ALA A 20 -2.12 -12.58 -19.07
N LEU A 21 -1.74 -11.66 -19.96
CA LEU A 21 -2.46 -10.41 -20.19
C LEU A 21 -3.90 -10.64 -20.63
N ASP A 22 -4.14 -11.58 -21.56
CA ASP A 22 -5.49 -11.94 -22.00
C ASP A 22 -6.35 -12.46 -20.84
N ARG A 23 -5.77 -13.19 -19.89
CA ARG A 23 -6.46 -13.64 -18.66
C ARG A 23 -6.75 -12.47 -17.73
N LEU A 24 -5.79 -11.57 -17.53
CA LEU A 24 -5.98 -10.38 -16.71
C LEU A 24 -7.11 -9.49 -17.26
N ILE A 25 -7.15 -9.26 -18.57
CA ILE A 25 -8.24 -8.51 -19.22
C ILE A 25 -9.59 -9.20 -18.99
N ALA A 26 -9.66 -10.52 -19.19
CA ALA A 26 -10.89 -11.27 -18.95
C ALA A 26 -11.34 -11.23 -17.47
N ALA A 27 -10.39 -11.24 -16.52
CA ALA A 27 -10.68 -11.12 -15.10
C ALA A 27 -11.18 -9.71 -14.74
N LEU A 28 -10.61 -8.65 -15.33
CA LEU A 28 -11.09 -7.28 -15.18
C LEU A 28 -12.54 -7.12 -15.67
N ASP A 29 -12.86 -7.66 -16.85
CA ASP A 29 -14.23 -7.64 -17.38
C ASP A 29 -15.19 -8.42 -16.45
N ALA A 30 -14.80 -9.60 -15.98
CA ALA A 30 -15.61 -10.40 -15.06
C ALA A 30 -15.83 -9.71 -13.70
N HIS A 31 -14.81 -9.05 -13.16
CA HIS A 31 -14.90 -8.26 -11.94
C HIS A 31 -15.85 -7.07 -12.12
N LEU A 32 -15.73 -6.34 -13.23
CA LEU A 32 -16.66 -5.25 -13.56
C LEU A 32 -18.11 -5.75 -13.68
N ASP A 33 -18.33 -6.87 -14.37
CA ASP A 33 -19.65 -7.49 -14.51
C ASP A 33 -20.24 -7.89 -13.14
N ALA A 34 -19.42 -8.47 -12.25
CA ALA A 34 -19.83 -8.82 -10.89
C ALA A 34 -20.23 -7.58 -10.08
N VAL A 35 -19.40 -6.53 -10.09
CA VAL A 35 -19.68 -5.25 -9.40
C VAL A 35 -20.93 -4.58 -9.95
N ALA A 36 -21.15 -4.62 -11.27
CA ALA A 36 -22.33 -4.05 -11.92
C ALA A 36 -23.61 -4.83 -11.60
N ALA A 37 -23.50 -6.14 -11.37
CA ALA A 37 -24.63 -7.03 -11.06
C ALA A 37 -24.88 -7.22 -9.56
N ARG A 38 -24.08 -6.58 -8.68
CA ARG A 38 -24.08 -6.82 -7.24
C ARG A 38 -25.44 -6.64 -6.58
N ARG A 39 -25.74 -7.48 -5.60
CA ARG A 39 -27.00 -7.51 -4.83
C ARG A 39 -26.77 -7.28 -3.36
N GLY A 40 -26.40 -6.06 -3.01
CA GLY A 40 -26.10 -5.68 -1.63
C GLY A 40 -24.73 -5.02 -1.54
N GLU A 41 -24.32 -4.72 -0.31
CA GLU A 41 -22.98 -4.23 -0.01
C GLU A 41 -21.99 -5.41 0.01
N ASP A 42 -22.37 -6.51 0.67
CA ASP A 42 -21.59 -7.77 0.73
C ASP A 42 -22.11 -8.81 -0.29
N ASP A 43 -21.74 -8.65 -1.57
CA ASP A 43 -22.06 -9.67 -2.57
C ASP A 43 -20.86 -10.63 -2.76
N PRO A 44 -20.99 -11.92 -2.40
CA PRO A 44 -19.88 -12.88 -2.49
C PRO A 44 -19.41 -13.12 -3.94
N ALA A 45 -20.21 -12.76 -4.95
CA ALA A 45 -19.77 -12.81 -6.34
C ALA A 45 -18.72 -11.74 -6.65
N VAL A 46 -18.76 -10.59 -5.96
CA VAL A 46 -17.77 -9.51 -6.11
C VAL A 46 -16.46 -9.93 -5.46
N ASP A 47 -16.51 -10.46 -4.24
CA ASP A 47 -15.33 -10.95 -3.51
C ASP A 47 -14.61 -12.04 -4.30
N GLN A 48 -15.36 -13.04 -4.78
CA GLN A 48 -14.79 -14.09 -5.63
C GLN A 48 -14.16 -13.52 -6.91
N ALA A 49 -14.80 -12.53 -7.55
CA ALA A 49 -14.26 -11.95 -8.76
C ALA A 49 -13.02 -11.09 -8.48
N TYR A 50 -12.93 -10.48 -7.29
CA TYR A 50 -11.76 -9.77 -6.80
C TYR A 50 -10.57 -10.72 -6.61
N ASP A 51 -10.75 -11.86 -5.92
CA ASP A 51 -9.70 -12.87 -5.74
C ASP A 51 -9.15 -13.36 -7.09
N VAL A 52 -10.06 -13.66 -8.03
CA VAL A 52 -9.68 -14.13 -9.38
C VAL A 52 -8.90 -13.05 -10.15
N LEU A 53 -9.25 -11.77 -9.96
CA LEU A 53 -8.54 -10.65 -10.56
C LEU A 53 -7.13 -10.49 -9.95
N ALA A 54 -7.01 -10.57 -8.63
CA ALA A 54 -5.74 -10.54 -7.92
C ALA A 54 -4.79 -11.64 -8.42
N ASP A 55 -5.25 -12.89 -8.43
CA ASP A 55 -4.51 -14.04 -8.95
C ASP A 55 -4.05 -13.83 -10.41
N ALA A 56 -4.95 -13.32 -11.27
CA ALA A 56 -4.64 -13.09 -12.67
C ALA A 56 -3.58 -11.99 -12.86
N PHE A 57 -3.60 -10.97 -12.01
CA PHE A 57 -2.59 -9.91 -12.00
C PHE A 57 -1.23 -10.44 -11.59
N GLU A 58 -1.12 -11.21 -10.49
CA GLU A 58 0.16 -11.78 -10.04
C GLU A 58 0.80 -12.65 -11.12
N VAL A 59 -0.01 -13.47 -11.80
CA VAL A 59 0.46 -14.32 -12.90
C VAL A 59 0.99 -13.48 -14.08
N TYR A 60 0.38 -12.33 -14.36
CA TYR A 60 0.87 -11.42 -15.40
C TYR A 60 2.16 -10.71 -14.99
N ASP A 61 2.24 -10.22 -13.75
CA ASP A 61 3.45 -9.57 -13.24
C ASP A 61 4.63 -10.54 -13.19
N GLU A 62 4.41 -11.78 -12.71
CA GLU A 62 5.42 -12.85 -12.73
C GLU A 62 5.87 -13.15 -14.17
N ALA A 63 4.93 -13.23 -15.13
CA ALA A 63 5.25 -13.49 -16.53
C ALA A 63 6.14 -12.40 -17.14
N LEU A 64 5.87 -11.12 -16.81
CA LEU A 64 6.71 -10.00 -17.22
C LEU A 64 8.10 -10.08 -16.57
N ALA A 65 8.17 -10.35 -15.28
CA ALA A 65 9.43 -10.45 -14.54
C ALA A 65 10.31 -11.57 -15.10
N VAL A 66 9.73 -12.73 -15.40
CA VAL A 66 10.45 -13.88 -15.96
C VAL A 66 10.90 -13.65 -17.41
N THR A 67 10.07 -13.00 -18.23
CA THR A 67 10.32 -12.89 -19.68
C THR A 67 11.17 -11.66 -20.04
N TYR A 68 10.91 -10.55 -19.38
CA TYR A 68 11.49 -9.24 -19.72
C TYR A 68 12.33 -8.64 -18.60
N ALA A 69 12.34 -9.24 -17.40
CA ALA A 69 12.94 -8.66 -16.18
C ALA A 69 12.36 -7.28 -15.83
N GLU A 70 11.07 -7.09 -16.15
CA GLU A 70 10.30 -5.88 -15.88
C GLU A 70 9.15 -6.23 -14.93
N ALA A 71 8.75 -5.28 -14.11
CA ALA A 71 7.59 -5.37 -13.22
C ALA A 71 6.58 -4.27 -13.55
N THR A 72 5.34 -4.46 -13.16
CA THR A 72 4.32 -3.42 -13.27
C THR A 72 4.55 -2.30 -12.25
N PRO A 73 4.13 -1.05 -12.55
CA PRO A 73 4.33 0.08 -11.64
C PRO A 73 3.32 0.15 -10.48
N PHE A 74 2.54 -0.90 -10.26
CA PHE A 74 1.53 -1.03 -9.21
C PHE A 74 1.59 -2.45 -8.62
N TYR A 75 1.01 -2.63 -7.43
CA TYR A 75 1.01 -3.89 -6.70
C TYR A 75 -0.37 -4.12 -6.06
N LEU A 76 -0.67 -5.36 -5.69
CA LEU A 76 -1.87 -5.67 -4.91
C LEU A 76 -1.65 -5.17 -3.49
N GLY A 77 -2.65 -4.48 -2.92
CA GLY A 77 -2.62 -4.14 -1.50
C GLY A 77 -2.53 -5.42 -0.66
N GLU A 78 -1.82 -5.36 0.47
CA GLU A 78 -1.94 -6.40 1.48
C GLU A 78 -3.37 -6.32 2.02
N ASP A 79 -4.09 -7.44 1.97
CA ASP A 79 -5.44 -7.54 2.51
C ASP A 79 -5.30 -7.63 4.03
N ASP A 80 -5.13 -6.46 4.66
CA ASP A 80 -5.22 -6.31 6.09
C ASP A 80 -6.70 -6.47 6.47
N GLU A 81 -7.22 -7.70 6.43
CA GLU A 81 -8.48 -8.12 7.07
C GLU A 81 -8.37 -8.03 8.62
N ASP A 82 -7.55 -7.11 9.16
CA ASP A 82 -7.46 -6.78 10.57
C ASP A 82 -8.28 -5.51 10.83
N ASP A 83 -9.56 -5.57 10.47
CA ASP A 83 -10.57 -4.60 10.92
C ASP A 83 -10.96 -4.96 12.37
N ASP A 84 -9.96 -5.14 13.24
CA ASP A 84 -10.13 -5.05 14.69
C ASP A 84 -10.39 -3.56 14.98
N TYR A 85 -11.65 -3.17 14.82
CA TYR A 85 -12.20 -2.01 15.49
C TYR A 85 -12.05 -2.24 17.01
N ASP A 86 -10.84 -2.07 17.53
CA ASP A 86 -10.63 -1.78 18.94
C ASP A 86 -11.16 -0.36 19.14
N ASP A 87 -12.48 -0.29 19.30
CA ASP A 87 -13.22 0.83 19.85
C ASP A 87 -12.73 0.97 21.30
N GLU A 88 -11.50 1.47 21.46
CA GLU A 88 -10.95 1.89 22.73
C GLU A 88 -11.80 3.10 23.18
N ASP A 89 -12.90 2.78 23.87
CA ASP A 89 -13.67 3.67 24.74
C ASP A 89 -12.69 4.35 25.72
N GLU A 90 -12.00 5.42 25.31
CA GLU A 90 -11.25 6.33 26.18
C GLU A 90 -12.20 7.29 26.92
N ASP A 91 -13.23 6.71 27.54
CA ASP A 91 -13.95 7.37 28.62
C ASP A 91 -13.29 6.94 29.92
N GLU A 92 -12.33 7.70 30.46
CA GLU A 92 -12.21 7.96 31.91
C GLU A 92 -11.08 8.95 32.31
N ARG A 93 -11.52 10.20 32.58
CA ARG A 93 -11.15 11.08 33.73
C ARG A 93 -9.73 11.68 33.74
N ASP A 94 -9.45 12.85 34.31
CA ASP A 94 -10.07 13.52 35.46
C ASP A 94 -9.76 15.03 35.37
N ASP A 95 -10.73 15.86 35.75
CA ASP A 95 -10.52 17.25 36.19
C ASP A 95 -9.59 17.20 37.41
N ASP A 96 -8.38 17.79 37.35
CA ASP A 96 -7.62 18.12 38.56
C ASP A 96 -6.83 19.44 38.37
N GLU A 97 -7.47 20.50 38.86
CA GLU A 97 -6.91 21.61 39.65
C GLU A 97 -5.76 22.49 39.11
N SER A 98 -6.15 23.69 38.68
CA SER A 98 -5.71 25.01 39.21
C SER A 98 -4.28 25.21 39.78
N ASP A 99 -3.66 26.26 39.22
CA ASP A 99 -2.71 27.21 39.82
C ASP A 99 -1.33 26.73 40.26
N ARG A 100 -0.29 27.17 39.53
CA ARG A 100 0.79 28.03 40.08
C ARG A 100 1.32 28.99 39.02
N ALA A 101 0.96 30.27 39.15
CA ALA A 101 1.83 31.35 38.70
C ALA A 101 3.02 31.42 39.67
N ASP A 102 4.24 31.35 39.16
CA ASP A 102 5.36 32.12 39.73
C ASP A 102 6.44 32.32 38.67
N GLU A 103 6.84 33.57 38.53
CA GLU A 103 7.75 34.09 37.53
C GLU A 103 9.18 33.94 38.04
N SER A 104 10.10 33.41 37.23
CA SER A 104 11.54 33.62 37.45
C SER A 104 12.18 34.00 36.13
N ASP A 105 12.51 35.28 36.08
CA ASP A 105 13.43 35.94 35.17
C ASP A 105 14.85 35.44 35.50
N ASP A 106 15.45 34.66 34.61
CA ASP A 106 16.88 34.32 34.66
C ASP A 106 17.41 34.17 33.22
N ASP A 107 17.63 35.31 32.59
CA ASP A 107 18.89 35.69 31.96
C ASP A 107 19.78 34.56 31.35
N LEU A 108 19.99 34.71 30.02
CA LEU A 108 21.14 34.25 29.21
C LEU A 108 21.07 32.82 28.62
N ASP A 109 20.83 32.73 27.30
CA ASP A 109 21.81 32.09 26.40
C ASP A 109 21.42 32.29 24.92
N GLY A 110 22.36 32.79 24.11
CA GLY A 110 22.39 32.52 22.67
C GLY A 110 21.72 33.53 21.75
N LEU A 111 22.46 34.60 21.44
CA LEU A 111 22.33 35.40 20.22
C LEU A 111 21.97 34.53 19.00
N SER A 112 20.95 34.91 18.24
CA SER A 112 20.55 34.27 16.98
C SER A 112 20.81 35.18 15.77
N ASP A 113 20.87 34.59 14.57
CA ASP A 113 21.61 34.97 13.36
C ASP A 113 21.55 36.42 12.80
N GLN A 114 20.80 37.34 13.42
CA GLN A 114 20.62 38.72 12.93
C GLN A 114 21.82 39.65 13.22
N ASP A 115 22.74 39.26 14.10
CA ASP A 115 23.99 39.99 14.33
C ASP A 115 25.15 39.56 13.40
N LEU A 116 24.97 38.51 12.57
CA LEU A 116 25.98 38.05 11.61
C LEU A 116 25.93 38.80 10.26
N GLU A 117 24.82 39.44 9.92
CA GLU A 117 24.67 40.16 8.64
C GLU A 117 25.15 41.63 8.68
N THR A 118 25.51 42.18 9.84
CA THR A 118 26.03 43.57 9.96
C THR A 118 27.55 43.67 9.97
N LEU A 119 28.26 42.55 9.81
CA LEU A 119 29.74 42.48 9.72
C LEU A 119 30.28 42.36 8.28
N VAL A 120 29.39 42.33 7.27
CA VAL A 120 29.76 42.47 5.85
C VAL A 120 29.51 43.91 5.40
N ASP A 121 30.63 44.62 5.24
CA ASP A 121 30.83 45.93 4.58
C ASP A 121 30.48 47.23 5.35
N PRO A 122 31.35 47.72 6.24
CA PRO A 122 31.55 49.16 6.39
C PRO A 122 32.35 49.67 5.16
N GLU A 123 31.99 50.86 4.67
CA GLU A 123 32.62 51.61 3.55
C GLU A 123 31.93 51.46 2.18
N LYS A 124 30.83 52.21 1.98
CA LYS A 124 30.81 53.38 1.08
C LYS A 124 29.55 54.22 1.33
N GLY A 125 29.74 55.35 2.02
CA GLY A 125 28.84 56.50 1.93
C GLY A 125 29.02 57.28 0.62
#